data_AF-A0A2V8EVB9-F1
#
_entry.id   AF-A0A2V8EVB9-F1
#
_cell.length_a   1.000
_cell.length_b   1.000
_cell.length_c   1.000
_cell.angle_alpha   90.00
_cell.angle_beta   90.00
_cell.angle_gamma   90.00
#
_symmetry.space_group_name_H-M   'P 1'
#
loop_
_entity.id
_entity.type
_entity.pdbx_description
1 polymer ?
#
loop_
_entity_poly.entity_id
_entity_poly.type
_entity_poly.pdbx_seq_one_letter_code
_entity_poly.pdbx_strand_id
1 'polypeptide(L)'
;MHRPAFVRASVTLSAALLCGTLAARVAATREPQAVPKVADAQVKEHRAELDRYCVTCHNARLKTGGLALDTLDVGNAPAGAAVWERVIRKLRTGQMPPPGRPRPDREHNDALASWLENSIDRDAALRPNPGRTETIHRLNRAEYHNAVRDLLALDTDAVSLLPADDMSYGFDNIAGALRITPSLLDRYMVAARKISRMAVGNAALPPTAETFRLKADLSQDERFDDLPPGTRGGASIAYQFPLDADYSIKVEPLGGGADPHDLEVSIDGARVKVFTLRPRSGMGQGQGYDSEGDAYDVRVPVKAGPHVVAATFVKKSSALIESVREPFLAPHAEGAPRTQPAVASVTITGPYDVQGAGDTPSRRRIFVCRPTVAAAESDCAKRILTTLARRAYRRPVTPGDVAVLLKFYTEGRTKYGFDGGIEMAVRRLLVSPDFLFRIENEPSGAASSAAYAVGDLELASRLSFFLWSSIPDDELLDAAVKGVVRKPGVVEQQVRRMLADERADALSVNFAAEWLQLRTIEGTAPNEFLFPNFGENLRRDFR
;
A
#
# COMPACT_ATOMS: atom_id res chain seq x y z
N MET A 1 23.48 -4.67 -9.50
CA MET A 1 23.28 -6.09 -9.86
C MET A 1 22.76 -6.19 -11.29
N HIS A 2 23.52 -6.76 -12.22
CA HIS A 2 23.11 -6.95 -13.62
C HIS A 2 22.21 -8.18 -13.77
N ARG A 3 21.07 -8.04 -14.46
CA ARG A 3 20.16 -9.13 -14.83
C ARG A 3 20.54 -9.70 -16.21
N PRO A 4 20.62 -11.02 -16.41
CA PRO A 4 20.77 -11.59 -17.75
C PRO A 4 19.40 -11.79 -18.43
N ALA A 5 19.37 -11.57 -19.75
CA ALA A 5 18.23 -11.77 -20.62
C ALA A 5 17.98 -13.26 -20.89
N PHE A 6 16.73 -13.70 -20.74
CA PHE A 6 16.30 -15.05 -21.14
C PHE A 6 15.68 -15.03 -22.54
N VAL A 7 16.28 -15.80 -23.45
CA VAL A 7 15.80 -16.08 -24.81
C VAL A 7 14.64 -17.07 -24.73
N ARG A 8 13.49 -16.73 -25.33
CA ARG A 8 12.31 -17.61 -25.46
C ARG A 8 12.49 -18.55 -26.65
N ALA A 9 12.46 -19.86 -26.41
CA ALA A 9 12.33 -20.88 -27.44
C ALA A 9 10.86 -21.27 -27.60
N SER A 10 10.33 -21.08 -28.80
CA SER A 10 8.97 -21.46 -29.20
C SER A 10 8.93 -22.95 -29.53
N VAL A 11 8.07 -23.73 -28.87
CA VAL A 11 7.74 -25.10 -29.26
C VAL A 11 6.30 -25.13 -29.76
N THR A 12 6.15 -25.27 -31.07
CA THR A 12 4.92 -25.64 -31.76
C THR A 12 4.67 -27.14 -31.53
N LEU A 13 3.50 -27.51 -31.03
CA LEU A 13 3.04 -28.90 -31.04
C LEU A 13 1.69 -29.00 -31.76
N SER A 14 1.73 -29.76 -32.86
CA SER A 14 0.66 -30.01 -33.80
C SER A 14 -0.48 -30.83 -33.22
N ALA A 15 -1.69 -30.53 -33.70
CA ALA A 15 -2.91 -31.27 -33.47
C ALA A 15 -2.88 -32.66 -34.11
N ALA A 16 -3.45 -33.66 -33.42
CA ALA A 16 -3.87 -34.92 -34.00
C ALA A 16 -5.31 -35.24 -33.55
N LEU A 17 -6.20 -35.31 -34.53
CA LEU A 17 -7.57 -35.83 -34.42
C LEU A 17 -7.52 -37.33 -34.09
N LEU A 18 -8.40 -37.79 -33.18
CA LEU A 18 -8.94 -39.15 -33.25
C LEU A 18 -10.45 -39.16 -32.99
N CYS A 19 -11.17 -39.74 -33.94
CA CYS A 19 -12.60 -39.99 -33.96
C CYS A 19 -13.07 -40.99 -32.87
N GLY A 20 -14.16 -40.62 -32.21
CA GLY A 20 -15.42 -41.37 -32.23
C GLY A 20 -15.49 -42.77 -31.59
N THR A 21 -16.12 -42.84 -30.41
CA THR A 21 -17.09 -43.89 -30.08
C THR A 21 -18.22 -43.31 -29.23
N LEU A 22 -19.44 -43.32 -29.78
CA LEU A 22 -20.69 -43.10 -29.06
C LEU A 22 -20.89 -44.22 -28.02
N ALA A 23 -20.97 -43.88 -26.75
CA ALA A 23 -21.51 -44.76 -25.71
C ALA A 23 -22.80 -44.13 -25.17
N ALA A 24 -23.93 -44.77 -25.47
CA ALA A 24 -25.24 -44.44 -24.94
C ALA A 24 -25.24 -44.56 -23.41
N ARG A 25 -25.47 -43.44 -22.70
CA ARG A 25 -25.71 -43.45 -21.27
C ARG A 25 -27.16 -43.86 -21.01
N VAL A 26 -27.35 -45.12 -20.61
CA VAL A 26 -28.58 -45.56 -19.95
C VAL A 26 -28.69 -44.80 -18.63
N ALA A 27 -29.75 -44.02 -18.48
CA ALA A 27 -30.11 -43.39 -17.22
C ALA A 27 -30.60 -44.48 -16.26
N ALA A 28 -29.68 -45.06 -15.49
CA ALA A 28 -30.05 -45.85 -14.32
C ALA A 28 -30.55 -44.89 -13.24
N THR A 29 -31.85 -44.96 -12.94
CA THR A 29 -32.45 -44.37 -11.75
C THR A 29 -31.78 -44.97 -10.52
N ARG A 30 -30.89 -44.19 -9.91
CA ARG A 30 -30.20 -44.55 -8.67
C ARG A 30 -31.21 -44.35 -7.52
N GLU A 31 -31.71 -45.45 -6.97
CA GLU A 31 -32.43 -45.42 -5.69
C GLU A 31 -31.59 -44.69 -4.63
N PRO A 32 -32.23 -43.98 -3.68
CA PRO A 32 -31.53 -43.31 -2.59
C PRO A 32 -30.78 -44.35 -1.75
N GLN A 33 -29.46 -44.38 -1.89
CA GLN A 33 -28.59 -45.18 -1.03
C GLN A 33 -28.71 -44.67 0.40
N ALA A 34 -29.20 -45.53 1.30
CA ALA A 34 -29.18 -45.28 2.74
C ALA A 34 -27.73 -45.07 3.21
N VAL A 35 -27.49 -43.96 3.90
CA VAL A 35 -26.19 -43.61 4.52
C VAL A 35 -25.84 -44.68 5.59
N PRO A 36 -24.60 -45.19 5.68
CA PRO A 36 -24.28 -46.43 6.37
C PRO A 36 -24.19 -46.31 7.92
N LYS A 37 -24.56 -47.38 8.62
CA LYS A 37 -24.53 -47.59 10.10
C LYS A 37 -23.17 -47.38 10.82
N VAL A 38 -22.08 -47.10 10.09
CA VAL A 38 -20.71 -46.99 10.65
C VAL A 38 -20.51 -45.69 11.45
N ALA A 39 -21.17 -44.60 11.05
CA ALA A 39 -21.04 -43.31 11.74
C ALA A 39 -21.56 -43.37 13.19
N ASP A 40 -22.67 -44.07 13.43
CA ASP A 40 -23.26 -44.21 14.77
C ASP A 40 -22.39 -45.03 15.74
N ALA A 41 -21.65 -46.02 15.22
CA ALA A 41 -20.75 -46.83 16.05
C ALA A 41 -19.53 -46.01 16.49
N GLN A 42 -18.90 -45.27 15.56
CA GLN A 42 -17.77 -44.40 15.86
C GLN A 42 -18.14 -43.25 16.80
N VAL A 43 -19.32 -42.64 16.62
CA VAL A 43 -19.83 -41.60 17.54
C VAL A 43 -19.94 -42.14 18.97
N LYS A 44 -20.46 -43.36 19.14
CA LYS A 44 -20.59 -43.99 20.46
C LYS A 44 -19.23 -44.32 21.08
N GLU A 45 -18.28 -44.79 20.27
CA GLU A 45 -16.91 -45.08 20.70
C GLU A 45 -16.20 -43.82 21.19
N HIS A 46 -16.20 -42.75 20.40
CA HIS A 46 -15.61 -41.47 20.76
C HIS A 46 -16.32 -40.83 21.97
N ARG A 47 -17.64 -40.98 22.09
CA ARG A 47 -18.38 -40.55 23.29
C ARG A 47 -17.90 -41.30 24.53
N ALA A 48 -17.73 -42.61 24.45
CA ALA A 48 -17.25 -43.42 25.58
C ALA A 48 -15.80 -43.07 25.96
N GLU A 49 -14.95 -42.76 24.99
CA GLU A 49 -13.59 -42.28 25.24
C GLU A 49 -13.59 -40.94 26.00
N LEU A 50 -14.39 -39.98 25.54
CA LEU A 50 -14.56 -38.69 26.22
C LEU A 50 -15.11 -38.87 27.64
N ASP A 51 -16.09 -39.75 27.82
CA ASP A 51 -16.69 -40.02 29.13
C ASP A 51 -15.67 -40.59 30.12
N ARG A 52 -14.82 -41.51 29.65
CA ARG A 52 -13.81 -42.16 30.47
C ARG A 52 -12.66 -41.23 30.85
N TYR A 53 -12.17 -40.42 29.91
CA TYR A 53 -10.90 -39.72 30.08
C TYR A 53 -11.05 -38.20 30.28
N CYS A 54 -12.16 -37.59 29.86
CA CYS A 54 -12.30 -36.12 29.83
C CYS A 54 -13.44 -35.62 30.72
N VAL A 55 -14.61 -36.23 30.63
CA VAL A 55 -15.86 -35.74 31.26
C VAL A 55 -15.82 -35.86 32.78
N THR A 56 -14.99 -36.75 33.33
CA THR A 56 -14.79 -36.84 34.79
C THR A 56 -14.30 -35.53 35.41
N CYS A 57 -13.64 -34.66 34.64
CA CYS A 57 -13.22 -33.32 35.08
C CYS A 57 -13.91 -32.17 34.33
N HIS A 58 -14.20 -32.36 33.05
CA HIS A 58 -14.80 -31.36 32.17
C HIS A 58 -16.30 -31.63 31.97
N ASN A 59 -17.08 -31.45 33.03
CA ASN A 59 -18.54 -31.60 33.01
C ASN A 59 -19.26 -30.35 33.56
N ALA A 60 -20.58 -30.29 33.41
CA ALA A 60 -21.39 -29.15 33.86
C ALA A 60 -21.31 -28.86 35.36
N ARG A 61 -20.93 -29.85 36.18
CA ARG A 61 -20.78 -29.71 37.63
C ARG A 61 -19.40 -29.19 38.04
N LEU A 62 -18.32 -29.84 37.58
CA LEU A 62 -16.95 -29.48 37.95
C LEU A 62 -16.40 -28.32 37.13
N LYS A 63 -16.76 -28.22 35.85
CA LYS A 63 -16.32 -27.19 34.89
C LYS A 63 -14.82 -26.87 34.99
N THR A 64 -13.98 -27.90 35.11
CA THR A 64 -12.53 -27.69 35.20
C THR A 64 -12.06 -26.93 33.95
N GLY A 65 -11.33 -25.82 34.14
CA GLY A 65 -10.91 -24.95 33.03
C GLY A 65 -12.08 -24.27 32.29
N GLY A 66 -13.24 -24.14 32.93
CA GLY A 66 -14.44 -23.55 32.33
C GLY A 66 -15.09 -24.39 31.23
N LEU A 67 -14.78 -25.69 31.14
CA LEU A 67 -15.20 -26.57 30.05
C LEU A 67 -16.18 -27.66 30.53
N ALA A 68 -17.26 -27.87 29.76
CA ALA A 68 -18.25 -28.92 29.96
C ALA A 68 -18.45 -29.70 28.64
N LEU A 69 -17.93 -30.93 28.58
CA LEU A 69 -17.98 -31.81 27.41
C LEU A 69 -19.16 -32.80 27.47
N ASP A 70 -19.77 -32.97 28.63
CA ASP A 70 -21.03 -33.69 28.82
C ASP A 70 -22.22 -33.02 28.11
N THR A 71 -22.18 -31.71 27.94
CA THR A 71 -23.25 -30.96 27.26
C THR A 71 -23.06 -30.87 25.75
N LEU A 72 -21.91 -31.30 25.21
CA LEU A 72 -21.61 -31.22 23.80
C LEU A 72 -21.87 -32.56 23.11
N ASP A 73 -22.52 -32.48 21.95
CA ASP A 73 -22.69 -33.63 21.07
C ASP A 73 -21.42 -33.82 20.24
N VAL A 74 -20.72 -34.91 20.51
CA VAL A 74 -19.54 -35.31 19.74
C VAL A 74 -19.97 -35.54 18.28
N GLY A 75 -21.10 -36.21 18.05
CA GLY A 75 -21.64 -36.53 16.71
C GLY A 75 -22.02 -35.33 15.86
N ASN A 76 -22.20 -34.17 16.49
CA ASN A 76 -22.37 -32.88 15.85
C ASN A 76 -21.28 -31.89 16.30
N ALA A 77 -20.02 -32.32 16.19
CA ALA A 77 -18.86 -31.47 16.47
C ALA A 77 -18.93 -30.06 15.84
N PRO A 78 -19.45 -29.86 14.61
CA PRO A 78 -19.53 -28.52 14.04
C PRO A 78 -20.35 -27.52 14.86
N ALA A 79 -21.41 -27.95 15.54
CA ALA A 79 -22.20 -27.07 16.41
C ALA A 79 -21.40 -26.51 17.61
N GLY A 80 -20.30 -27.17 17.99
CA GLY A 80 -19.40 -26.76 19.06
C GLY A 80 -17.96 -26.48 18.60
N ALA A 81 -17.74 -26.17 17.31
CA ALA A 81 -16.41 -26.16 16.68
C ALA A 81 -15.35 -25.39 17.49
N ALA A 82 -15.64 -24.18 17.96
CA ALA A 82 -14.70 -23.37 18.75
C ALA A 82 -14.25 -24.03 20.07
N VAL A 83 -15.11 -24.86 20.66
CA VAL A 83 -14.75 -25.65 21.85
C VAL A 83 -13.93 -26.86 21.44
N TRP A 84 -14.37 -27.60 20.42
CA TRP A 84 -13.70 -28.79 19.94
C TRP A 84 -12.31 -28.51 19.38
N GLU A 85 -12.08 -27.39 18.68
CA GLU A 85 -10.73 -26.99 18.24
C GLU A 85 -9.76 -26.79 19.42
N ARG A 86 -10.24 -26.26 20.55
CA ARG A 86 -9.42 -26.18 21.77
C ARG A 86 -9.10 -27.56 22.32
N VAL A 87 -10.07 -28.49 22.28
CA VAL A 87 -9.87 -29.89 22.67
C VAL A 87 -8.87 -30.58 21.74
N ILE A 88 -9.05 -30.48 20.42
CA ILE A 88 -8.14 -30.98 19.39
C ILE A 88 -6.70 -30.52 19.66
N ARG A 89 -6.48 -29.21 19.90
CA ARG A 89 -5.13 -28.69 20.23
C ARG A 89 -4.54 -29.36 21.46
N LYS A 90 -5.33 -29.66 22.49
CA LYS A 90 -4.86 -30.33 23.71
C LYS A 90 -4.60 -31.83 23.51
N LEU A 91 -5.40 -32.50 22.67
CA LEU A 91 -5.20 -33.91 22.29
C LEU A 91 -3.93 -34.06 21.44
N ARG A 92 -3.79 -33.25 20.37
CA ARG A 92 -2.62 -33.27 19.47
C ARG A 92 -1.30 -32.96 20.17
N THR A 93 -1.33 -32.11 21.18
CA THR A 93 -0.14 -31.78 21.99
C THR A 93 0.07 -32.73 23.17
N GLY A 94 -0.81 -33.71 23.39
CA GLY A 94 -0.73 -34.62 24.53
C GLY A 94 -0.82 -33.92 25.89
N GLN A 95 -1.41 -32.72 25.96
CA GLN A 95 -1.56 -31.98 27.22
C GLN A 95 -2.72 -32.51 28.06
N MET A 96 -3.69 -33.19 27.43
CA MET A 96 -4.84 -33.78 28.09
C MET A 96 -4.98 -35.27 27.74
N PRO A 97 -5.43 -36.11 28.68
CA PRO A 97 -5.57 -35.84 30.12
C PRO A 97 -4.21 -35.52 30.78
N PRO A 98 -4.14 -34.80 31.92
CA PRO A 98 -2.86 -34.40 32.53
C PRO A 98 -2.07 -35.61 33.08
N PRO A 99 -0.75 -35.46 33.32
CA PRO A 99 0.05 -36.51 33.95
C PRO A 99 -0.56 -37.02 35.25
N GLY A 100 -0.51 -38.34 35.49
CA GLY A 100 -1.07 -38.98 36.69
C GLY A 100 -2.56 -39.32 36.61
N ARG A 101 -3.25 -38.98 35.52
CA ARG A 101 -4.61 -39.47 35.23
C ARG A 101 -4.58 -40.66 34.28
N PRO A 102 -5.64 -41.49 34.22
CA PRO A 102 -5.83 -42.44 33.12
C PRO A 102 -5.80 -41.70 31.78
N ARG A 103 -5.08 -42.26 30.80
CA ARG A 103 -4.94 -41.67 29.47
C ARG A 103 -5.19 -42.73 28.41
N PRO A 104 -5.84 -42.37 27.28
CA PRO A 104 -5.79 -43.21 26.09
C PRO A 104 -4.35 -43.32 25.61
N ASP A 105 -4.05 -44.36 24.85
CA ASP A 105 -2.80 -44.38 24.09
C ASP A 105 -2.80 -43.28 23.02
N ARG A 106 -1.67 -43.13 22.34
CA ARG A 106 -1.51 -42.07 21.34
C ARG A 106 -2.41 -42.30 20.12
N GLU A 107 -2.61 -43.55 19.73
CA GLU A 107 -3.41 -43.91 18.55
C GLU A 107 -4.86 -43.52 18.73
N HIS A 108 -5.46 -43.81 19.89
CA HIS A 108 -6.84 -43.43 20.20
C HIS A 108 -7.00 -41.90 20.30
N ASN A 109 -6.07 -41.20 20.95
CA ASN A 109 -6.09 -39.72 20.99
C ASN A 109 -6.00 -39.11 19.59
N ASP A 110 -5.11 -39.63 18.74
CA ASP A 110 -4.93 -39.17 17.37
C ASP A 110 -6.16 -39.50 16.51
N ALA A 111 -6.82 -40.65 16.74
CA ALA A 111 -8.06 -41.02 16.07
C ALA A 111 -9.21 -40.08 16.44
N LEU A 112 -9.41 -39.80 17.73
CA LEU A 112 -10.42 -38.84 18.20
C LEU A 112 -10.17 -37.43 17.66
N ALA A 113 -8.92 -36.96 17.73
CA ALA A 113 -8.56 -35.65 17.20
C ALA A 113 -8.81 -35.56 15.69
N SER A 114 -8.37 -36.57 14.92
CA SER A 114 -8.59 -36.62 13.47
C SER A 114 -10.07 -36.69 13.12
N TRP A 115 -10.87 -37.38 13.92
CA TRP A 115 -12.30 -37.47 13.71
C TRP A 115 -13.00 -36.12 13.92
N LEU A 116 -12.66 -35.42 15.01
CA LEU A 116 -13.19 -34.07 15.28
C LEU A 116 -12.76 -33.08 14.19
N GLU A 117 -11.49 -33.10 13.80
CA GLU A 117 -10.94 -32.28 12.69
C GLU A 117 -11.70 -32.53 11.40
N ASN A 118 -11.79 -33.79 10.95
CA ASN A 118 -12.48 -34.14 9.71
C ASN A 118 -13.98 -33.80 9.73
N SER A 119 -14.63 -33.88 10.90
CA SER A 119 -16.03 -33.50 11.06
C SER A 119 -16.22 -31.99 10.89
N ILE A 120 -15.38 -31.19 11.55
CA ILE A 120 -15.39 -29.73 11.46
C ILE A 120 -15.00 -29.26 10.06
N ASP A 121 -13.94 -29.82 9.47
CA ASP A 121 -13.44 -29.44 8.14
C ASP A 121 -14.45 -29.77 7.04
N ARG A 122 -15.13 -30.92 7.14
CA ARG A 122 -16.21 -31.28 6.21
C ARG A 122 -17.37 -30.29 6.31
N ASP A 123 -17.72 -29.88 7.52
CA ASP A 123 -18.77 -28.88 7.70
C ASP A 123 -18.35 -27.51 7.16
N ALA A 124 -17.11 -27.09 7.44
CA ALA A 124 -16.56 -25.84 6.91
C ALA A 124 -16.52 -25.82 5.38
N ALA A 125 -16.28 -26.97 4.73
CA ALA A 125 -16.33 -27.10 3.27
C ALA A 125 -17.77 -27.01 2.71
N LEU A 126 -18.76 -27.53 3.44
CA LEU A 126 -20.17 -27.53 3.02
C LEU A 126 -20.89 -26.21 3.36
N ARG A 127 -20.51 -25.59 4.47
CA ARG A 127 -21.09 -24.37 5.04
C ARG A 127 -19.96 -23.42 5.47
N PRO A 128 -19.25 -22.81 4.52
CA PRO A 128 -18.16 -21.90 4.84
C PRO A 128 -18.64 -20.75 5.72
N ASN A 129 -17.95 -20.51 6.83
CA ASN A 129 -18.19 -19.36 7.69
C ASN A 129 -16.90 -18.52 7.76
N PRO A 130 -16.71 -17.55 6.85
CA PRO A 130 -15.54 -16.68 6.85
C PRO A 130 -15.53 -15.66 8.01
N GLY A 131 -16.53 -15.69 8.89
CA GLY A 131 -16.75 -14.66 9.90
C GLY A 131 -17.39 -13.40 9.32
N ARG A 132 -17.54 -12.38 10.18
CA ARG A 132 -18.06 -11.06 9.79
C ARG A 132 -16.91 -10.13 9.47
N THR A 133 -16.91 -9.55 8.27
CA THR A 133 -16.07 -8.42 7.91
C THR A 133 -16.84 -7.11 8.10
N GLU A 134 -16.13 -6.01 8.31
CA GLU A 134 -16.74 -4.68 8.29
C GLU A 134 -17.24 -4.37 6.89
N THR A 135 -18.47 -3.88 6.77
CA THR A 135 -19.11 -3.60 5.47
C THR A 135 -18.53 -2.38 4.76
N ILE A 136 -17.95 -1.46 5.53
CA ILE A 136 -17.37 -0.21 5.05
C ILE A 136 -15.90 -0.21 5.41
N HIS A 137 -15.04 -0.13 4.40
CA HIS A 137 -13.60 -0.10 4.57
C HIS A 137 -13.05 1.17 3.92
N ARG A 138 -12.68 2.17 4.74
CA ARG A 138 -12.00 3.38 4.29
C ARG A 138 -10.63 3.04 3.70
N LEU A 139 -10.19 3.74 2.67
CA LEU A 139 -8.79 3.68 2.26
C LEU A 139 -7.90 4.31 3.34
N ASN A 140 -6.91 3.56 3.83
CA ASN A 140 -5.88 4.15 4.67
C ASN A 140 -5.01 5.13 3.84
N ARG A 141 -4.12 5.89 4.49
CA ARG A 141 -3.24 6.87 3.85
C ARG A 141 -2.44 6.31 2.66
N ALA A 142 -1.94 5.08 2.79
CA ALA A 142 -1.09 4.43 1.79
C ALA A 142 -1.93 3.95 0.60
N GLU A 143 -3.08 3.33 0.88
CA GLU A 143 -4.07 2.95 -0.13
C GLU A 143 -4.62 4.16 -0.88
N TYR A 144 -4.87 5.29 -0.20
CA TYR A 144 -5.28 6.54 -0.84
C TYR A 144 -4.19 7.08 -1.78
N HIS A 145 -2.93 7.13 -1.31
CA HIS A 145 -1.78 7.53 -2.12
C HIS A 145 -1.64 6.65 -3.37
N ASN A 146 -1.62 5.33 -3.21
CA ASN A 146 -1.50 4.38 -4.32
C ASN A 146 -2.69 4.48 -5.30
N ALA A 147 -3.91 4.61 -4.78
CA ALA A 147 -5.11 4.78 -5.61
C ALA A 147 -5.04 6.08 -6.43
N VAL A 148 -4.56 7.19 -5.85
CA VAL A 148 -4.32 8.44 -6.58
C VAL A 148 -3.26 8.26 -7.66
N ARG A 149 -2.13 7.63 -7.33
CA ARG A 149 -1.04 7.32 -8.26
C ARG A 149 -1.55 6.53 -9.46
N ASP A 150 -2.30 5.45 -9.23
CA ASP A 150 -2.76 4.57 -10.30
C ASP A 150 -3.93 5.15 -11.10
N LEU A 151 -4.80 5.94 -10.45
CA LEU A 151 -5.91 6.63 -11.10
C LEU A 151 -5.43 7.75 -12.01
N LEU A 152 -4.49 8.56 -11.52
CA LEU A 152 -4.08 9.81 -12.15
C LEU A 152 -2.68 9.77 -12.74
N ALA A 153 -1.93 8.67 -12.66
CA ALA A 153 -0.51 8.61 -13.03
C ALA A 153 0.29 9.77 -12.41
N LEU A 154 0.05 10.02 -11.12
CA LEU A 154 0.60 11.14 -10.36
C LEU A 154 1.19 10.62 -9.05
N ASP A 155 2.52 10.53 -9.01
CA ASP A 155 3.22 10.18 -7.78
C ASP A 155 3.50 11.46 -6.97
N THR A 156 2.75 11.62 -5.90
CA THR A 156 2.86 12.75 -4.98
C THR A 156 2.75 12.21 -3.57
N ASP A 157 3.47 12.82 -2.64
CA ASP A 157 3.36 12.49 -1.21
C ASP A 157 1.99 12.90 -0.66
N ALA A 158 0.99 12.05 -0.90
CA ALA A 158 -0.35 12.17 -0.38
C ALA A 158 -0.42 11.69 1.08
N VAL A 159 0.57 10.92 1.53
CA VAL A 159 0.64 10.38 2.89
C VAL A 159 0.85 11.52 3.90
N SER A 160 1.73 12.48 3.62
CA SER A 160 1.93 13.65 4.49
C SER A 160 0.75 14.63 4.50
N LEU A 161 -0.15 14.55 3.52
CA LEU A 161 -1.36 15.37 3.47
C LEU A 161 -2.46 14.86 4.40
N LEU A 162 -2.35 13.62 4.89
CA LEU A 162 -3.36 12.96 5.73
C LEU A 162 -2.81 12.64 7.13
N PRO A 163 -3.63 12.72 8.20
CA PRO A 163 -3.25 12.32 9.55
C PRO A 163 -2.94 10.82 9.70
N ALA A 164 -2.20 10.48 10.77
CA ALA A 164 -2.06 9.15 11.36
C ALA A 164 -3.27 8.23 11.13
N ASP A 165 -3.13 7.03 10.56
CA ASP A 165 -4.18 6.00 10.72
C ASP A 165 -3.94 5.22 12.03
N ASP A 166 -5.02 4.82 12.69
CA ASP A 166 -4.94 4.01 13.91
C ASP A 166 -4.47 2.59 13.56
N MET A 167 -3.52 2.06 14.33
CA MET A 167 -3.02 0.70 14.18
C MET A 167 -3.81 -0.27 15.07
N SER A 168 -4.16 -1.44 14.52
CA SER A 168 -4.74 -2.56 15.26
C SER A 168 -3.98 -3.84 14.93
N TYR A 169 -3.55 -4.58 15.96
CA TYR A 169 -2.71 -5.78 15.82
C TYR A 169 -1.42 -5.57 14.98
N GLY A 170 -0.91 -4.34 14.89
CA GLY A 170 0.26 -3.98 14.07
C GLY A 170 -0.06 -3.51 12.65
N PHE A 171 -1.33 -3.54 12.23
CA PHE A 171 -1.76 -3.18 10.88
C PHE A 171 -2.63 -1.91 10.89
N ASP A 172 -2.42 -1.02 9.93
CA ASP A 172 -3.18 0.24 9.77
C ASP A 172 -4.16 0.20 8.58
N ASN A 173 -4.49 -1.00 8.10
CA ASN A 173 -5.47 -1.26 7.04
C ASN A 173 -6.65 -2.12 7.54
N ILE A 174 -6.84 -2.20 8.86
CA ILE A 174 -7.97 -2.94 9.46
C ILE A 174 -9.19 -2.03 9.48
N ALA A 175 -10.19 -2.38 8.67
CA ALA A 175 -11.42 -1.59 8.49
C ALA A 175 -12.06 -1.10 9.81
N GLY A 176 -12.14 -1.96 10.84
CA GLY A 176 -12.75 -1.62 12.13
C GLY A 176 -11.98 -0.59 12.96
N ALA A 177 -10.70 -0.35 12.63
CA ALA A 177 -9.86 0.68 13.25
C ALA A 177 -9.88 2.00 12.45
N LEU A 178 -10.30 2.00 11.19
CA LEU A 178 -10.21 3.15 10.28
C LEU A 178 -11.38 4.13 10.44
N ARG A 179 -11.40 4.83 11.58
CA ARG A 179 -12.41 5.84 11.91
C ARG A 179 -12.25 7.09 11.04
N ILE A 180 -13.32 7.89 10.98
CA ILE A 180 -13.35 9.20 10.32
C ILE A 180 -13.52 10.27 11.38
N THR A 181 -12.61 11.24 11.40
CA THR A 181 -12.70 12.43 12.24
C THR A 181 -12.99 13.66 11.38
N PRO A 182 -13.55 14.74 11.94
CA PRO A 182 -13.71 16.00 11.21
C PRO A 182 -12.40 16.52 10.62
N SER A 183 -11.29 16.42 11.36
CA SER A 183 -9.97 16.83 10.90
C SER A 183 -9.48 16.00 9.71
N LEU A 184 -9.78 14.70 9.65
CA LEU A 184 -9.46 13.86 8.50
C LEU A 184 -10.25 14.30 7.25
N LEU A 185 -11.54 14.65 7.40
CA LEU A 185 -12.36 15.15 6.29
C LEU A 185 -11.81 16.46 5.73
N ASP A 186 -11.43 17.41 6.59
CA ASP A 186 -10.79 18.65 6.16
C ASP A 186 -9.49 18.39 5.41
N ARG A 187 -8.69 17.43 5.88
CA ARG A 187 -7.44 17.02 5.23
C ARG A 187 -7.68 16.38 3.86
N TYR A 188 -8.72 15.56 3.68
CA TYR A 188 -9.10 15.06 2.35
C TYR A 188 -9.44 16.20 1.38
N MET A 189 -10.15 17.24 1.83
CA MET A 189 -10.49 18.39 0.99
C MET A 189 -9.25 19.19 0.57
N VAL A 190 -8.29 19.36 1.47
CA VAL A 190 -7.00 19.99 1.18
C VAL A 190 -6.17 19.13 0.22
N ALA A 191 -6.06 17.83 0.49
CA ALA A 191 -5.32 16.88 -0.34
C ALA A 191 -5.89 16.83 -1.75
N ALA A 192 -7.20 16.61 -1.90
CA ALA A 192 -7.87 16.57 -3.19
C ALA A 192 -7.69 17.87 -3.98
N ARG A 193 -7.65 19.03 -3.32
CA ARG A 193 -7.38 20.32 -3.98
C ARG A 193 -5.93 20.41 -4.47
N LYS A 194 -4.94 20.02 -3.66
CA LYS A 194 -3.52 20.01 -4.07
C LYS A 194 -3.32 19.05 -5.24
N ILE A 195 -3.79 17.81 -5.09
CA ILE A 195 -3.67 16.73 -6.07
C ILE A 195 -4.36 17.10 -7.38
N SER A 196 -5.61 17.58 -7.36
CA SER A 196 -6.34 17.92 -8.59
C SER A 196 -5.62 18.99 -9.41
N ARG A 197 -5.08 20.02 -8.73
CA ARG A 197 -4.37 21.13 -9.37
C ARG A 197 -3.08 20.68 -10.03
N MET A 198 -2.32 19.80 -9.36
CA MET A 198 -1.08 19.23 -9.91
C MET A 198 -1.37 18.26 -11.06
N ALA A 199 -2.39 17.41 -10.91
CA ALA A 199 -2.75 16.41 -11.91
C ALA A 199 -3.17 17.05 -13.25
N VAL A 200 -3.98 18.11 -13.17
CA VAL A 200 -4.42 18.86 -14.34
C VAL A 200 -3.40 19.90 -14.78
N GLY A 201 -2.57 20.46 -13.91
CA GLY A 201 -1.67 21.56 -14.26
C GLY A 201 -2.42 22.89 -14.34
N ASN A 202 -3.01 23.33 -13.23
CA ASN A 202 -3.71 24.61 -13.16
C ASN A 202 -2.73 25.80 -13.21
N ALA A 203 -2.77 26.57 -14.29
CA ALA A 203 -1.92 27.75 -14.51
C ALA A 203 -2.10 28.88 -13.47
N ALA A 204 -3.21 28.89 -12.72
CA ALA A 204 -3.49 29.87 -11.66
C ALA A 204 -2.90 29.47 -10.29
N LEU A 205 -1.99 28.50 -10.25
CA LEU A 205 -1.27 28.13 -9.04
C LEU A 205 -0.34 29.28 -8.61
N PRO A 206 -0.47 29.81 -7.38
CA PRO A 206 0.51 30.75 -6.87
C PRO A 206 1.85 30.02 -6.63
N PRO A 207 2.99 30.72 -6.68
CA PRO A 207 4.26 30.16 -6.27
C PRO A 207 4.20 29.68 -4.83
N THR A 208 4.64 28.45 -4.59
CA THR A 208 4.78 27.85 -3.25
C THR A 208 6.21 27.38 -3.05
N ALA A 209 6.71 27.50 -1.82
CA ALA A 209 8.00 26.96 -1.43
C ALA A 209 7.80 25.63 -0.71
N GLU A 210 8.53 24.60 -1.15
CA GLU A 210 8.56 23.29 -0.51
C GLU A 210 9.99 22.98 -0.07
N THR A 211 10.19 22.86 1.24
CA THR A 211 11.51 22.65 1.85
C THR A 211 11.67 21.22 2.30
N PHE A 212 12.64 20.53 1.69
CA PHE A 212 13.08 19.18 2.04
C PHE A 212 14.23 19.29 3.02
N ARG A 213 13.98 18.97 4.30
CA ARG A 213 14.99 19.03 5.36
C ARG A 213 15.61 17.66 5.58
N LEU A 214 16.94 17.63 5.65
CA LEU A 214 17.71 16.45 6.00
C LEU A 214 17.98 16.48 7.50
N LYS A 215 17.94 15.32 8.17
CA LYS A 215 18.24 15.28 9.60
C LYS A 215 19.71 15.59 9.85
N ALA A 216 19.98 16.31 10.93
CA ALA A 216 21.33 16.75 11.29
C ALA A 216 22.28 15.59 11.61
N ASP A 217 21.76 14.41 11.97
CA ASP A 217 22.50 13.17 12.26
C ASP A 217 22.70 12.27 11.02
N LEU A 218 22.15 12.65 9.85
CA LEU A 218 22.38 11.93 8.60
C LEU A 218 23.85 12.08 8.18
N SER A 219 24.52 10.96 7.93
CA SER A 219 25.89 10.98 7.40
C SER A 219 25.84 11.37 5.93
N GLN A 220 26.70 12.31 5.53
CA GLN A 220 26.78 12.83 4.16
C GLN A 220 28.22 12.80 3.64
N ASP A 221 29.04 11.96 4.26
CA ASP A 221 30.47 11.84 3.97
C ASP A 221 30.72 10.92 2.76
N GLU A 222 29.80 9.99 2.51
CA GLU A 222 29.81 9.09 1.35
C GLU A 222 28.67 9.38 0.36
N ARG A 223 28.77 8.75 -0.81
CA ARG A 223 27.78 8.88 -1.88
C ARG A 223 26.55 8.02 -1.58
N PHE A 224 25.36 8.58 -1.78
CA PHE A 224 24.12 7.79 -1.86
C PHE A 224 23.95 7.21 -3.28
N ASP A 225 23.37 6.01 -3.41
CA ASP A 225 23.33 5.29 -4.70
C ASP A 225 22.57 6.01 -5.81
N ASP A 226 21.60 6.83 -5.43
CA ASP A 226 20.76 7.68 -6.27
C ASP A 226 21.43 8.99 -6.71
N LEU A 227 22.65 9.26 -6.24
CA LEU A 227 23.43 10.46 -6.60
C LEU A 227 24.51 10.17 -7.64
N PRO A 228 24.88 11.18 -8.47
CA PRO A 228 25.87 11.03 -9.52
C PRO A 228 27.21 10.43 -9.05
N PRO A 229 27.88 9.58 -9.84
CA PRO A 229 29.22 9.11 -9.52
C PRO A 229 30.21 10.27 -9.32
N GLY A 230 31.16 10.11 -8.39
CA GLY A 230 32.13 11.15 -8.08
C GLY A 230 31.59 12.28 -7.18
N THR A 231 30.40 12.14 -6.60
CA THR A 231 29.86 13.05 -5.59
C THR A 231 29.84 12.40 -4.20
N ARG A 232 29.47 13.17 -3.18
CA ARG A 232 29.23 12.71 -1.81
C ARG A 232 28.13 13.53 -1.12
N GLY A 233 27.37 12.87 -0.27
CA GLY A 233 26.34 13.50 0.54
C GLY A 233 25.27 14.24 -0.27
N GLY A 234 24.36 14.90 0.44
CA GLY A 234 23.31 15.68 -0.18
C GLY A 234 21.96 14.98 -0.22
N ALA A 235 21.14 15.36 -1.19
CA ALA A 235 19.77 14.91 -1.34
C ALA A 235 19.45 14.56 -2.80
N SER A 236 18.66 13.52 -3.01
CA SER A 236 17.96 13.22 -4.26
C SER A 236 16.47 13.28 -3.99
N ILE A 237 15.75 14.15 -4.70
CA ILE A 237 14.36 14.49 -4.41
C ILE A 237 13.55 14.23 -5.66
N ALA A 238 12.74 13.17 -5.64
CA ALA A 238 11.68 12.99 -6.63
C ALA A 238 10.63 14.09 -6.43
N TYR A 239 10.49 14.97 -7.41
CA TYR A 239 9.62 16.13 -7.35
C TYR A 239 8.67 16.17 -8.54
N GLN A 240 7.41 16.45 -8.27
CA GLN A 240 6.39 16.63 -9.29
C GLN A 240 6.21 18.11 -9.60
N PHE A 241 6.82 18.58 -10.69
CA PHE A 241 6.66 19.95 -11.16
C PHE A 241 5.25 20.14 -11.75
N PRO A 242 4.41 21.05 -11.21
CA PRO A 242 3.01 21.15 -11.62
C PRO A 242 2.80 21.80 -13.00
N LEU A 243 3.74 22.62 -13.48
CA LEU A 243 3.59 23.45 -14.68
C LEU A 243 4.94 23.59 -15.41
N ASP A 244 4.89 23.86 -16.71
CA ASP A 244 6.04 24.36 -17.46
C ASP A 244 6.29 25.80 -16.98
N ALA A 245 7.37 26.01 -16.24
CA ALA A 245 7.60 27.25 -15.51
C ALA A 245 9.06 27.38 -15.06
N ASP A 246 9.41 28.56 -14.57
CA ASP A 246 10.67 28.80 -13.89
C ASP A 246 10.56 28.41 -12.41
N TYR A 247 11.57 27.74 -11.88
CA TYR A 247 11.66 27.32 -10.49
C TYR A 247 12.98 27.76 -9.88
N SER A 248 12.92 28.23 -8.64
CA SER A 248 14.11 28.50 -7.81
C SER A 248 14.41 27.26 -6.97
N ILE A 249 15.67 26.84 -6.99
CA ILE A 249 16.18 25.73 -6.18
C ILE A 249 17.26 26.32 -5.28
N LYS A 250 16.90 26.49 -4.00
CA LYS A 250 17.80 26.99 -2.97
C LYS A 250 18.32 25.83 -2.12
N VAL A 251 19.63 25.80 -1.91
CA VAL A 251 20.28 24.79 -1.07
C VAL A 251 20.90 25.45 0.15
N GLU A 252 20.55 24.98 1.34
CA GLU A 252 21.13 25.44 2.59
C GLU A 252 22.20 24.45 3.05
N PRO A 253 23.49 24.84 3.10
CA PRO A 253 24.53 23.97 3.64
C PRO A 253 24.51 23.95 5.18
N LEU A 254 25.00 22.84 5.75
CA LEU A 254 25.21 22.62 7.18
C LEU A 254 26.68 22.23 7.43
N GLY A 255 27.22 22.66 8.57
CA GLY A 255 28.59 22.34 8.96
C GLY A 255 29.64 23.19 8.25
N GLY A 256 30.92 22.95 8.55
CA GLY A 256 32.03 23.76 8.05
C GLY A 256 33.32 22.95 7.92
N GLY A 257 34.05 23.14 6.83
CA GLY A 257 35.40 22.61 6.64
C GLY A 257 36.40 23.74 6.41
N ALA A 258 37.69 23.45 6.52
CA ALA A 258 38.75 24.43 6.30
C ALA A 258 38.95 24.80 4.82
N ASP A 259 38.43 23.98 3.90
CA ASP A 259 38.65 24.12 2.47
C ASP A 259 37.39 24.53 1.71
N PRO A 260 37.50 25.13 0.50
CA PRO A 260 36.35 25.39 -0.37
C PRO A 260 35.73 24.12 -0.95
N HIS A 261 34.41 23.98 -1.03
CA HIS A 261 33.74 22.80 -1.62
C HIS A 261 32.83 23.19 -2.78
N ASP A 262 32.73 22.30 -3.78
CA ASP A 262 31.81 22.49 -4.89
C ASP A 262 30.49 21.77 -4.62
N LEU A 263 29.40 22.54 -4.51
CA LEU A 263 28.03 22.08 -4.41
C LEU A 263 27.38 22.09 -5.78
N GLU A 264 26.96 20.92 -6.23
CA GLU A 264 26.26 20.72 -7.49
C GLU A 264 24.75 20.61 -7.26
N VAL A 265 23.98 21.34 -8.07
CA VAL A 265 22.54 21.17 -8.26
C VAL A 265 22.31 20.60 -9.66
N SER A 266 21.56 19.51 -9.75
CA SER A 266 21.21 18.84 -11.00
C SER A 266 19.74 18.46 -11.05
N ILE A 267 19.19 18.37 -12.26
CA ILE A 267 17.83 17.90 -12.53
C ILE A 267 17.95 16.74 -13.53
N ASP A 268 17.39 15.58 -13.18
CA ASP A 268 17.47 14.35 -13.98
C ASP A 268 18.91 13.95 -14.37
N GLY A 269 19.86 14.20 -13.47
CA GLY A 269 21.29 13.97 -13.70
C GLY A 269 21.98 15.01 -14.59
N ALA A 270 21.25 15.95 -15.18
CA ALA A 270 21.83 17.08 -15.90
C ALA A 270 22.20 18.20 -14.91
N ARG A 271 23.50 18.55 -14.87
CA ARG A 271 24.03 19.61 -14.03
C ARG A 271 23.45 20.97 -14.41
N VAL A 272 22.73 21.60 -13.48
CA VAL A 272 22.13 22.93 -13.64
C VAL A 272 23.11 24.01 -13.18
N LYS A 273 23.70 23.85 -11.99
CA LYS A 273 24.62 24.82 -11.41
C LYS A 273 25.61 24.16 -10.47
N VAL A 274 26.83 24.67 -10.45
CA VAL A 274 27.83 24.34 -9.42
C VAL A 274 28.19 25.64 -8.70
N PHE A 275 28.11 25.61 -7.38
CA PHE A 275 28.48 26.69 -6.50
C PHE A 275 29.74 26.31 -5.73
N THR A 276 30.67 27.25 -5.55
CA THR A 276 31.83 27.05 -4.69
C THR A 276 31.56 27.66 -3.31
N LEU A 277 31.35 26.80 -2.32
CA LEU A 277 31.23 27.17 -0.91
C LEU A 277 32.61 27.55 -0.39
N ARG A 278 32.77 28.78 0.09
CA ARG A 278 34.02 29.26 0.69
C ARG A 278 33.89 29.35 2.22
N PRO A 279 34.90 28.87 2.98
CA PRO A 279 34.90 29.00 4.43
C PRO A 279 34.85 30.48 4.84
N ARG A 280 34.14 30.78 5.93
CA ARG A 280 34.07 32.14 6.49
C ARG A 280 35.44 32.61 6.97
N SER A 281 35.87 33.79 6.50
CA SER A 281 37.14 34.40 6.91
C SER A 281 37.07 34.97 8.33
N GLY A 282 38.06 34.67 9.17
CA GLY A 282 38.20 35.27 10.51
C GLY A 282 37.54 34.51 11.68
N MET A 283 36.92 33.35 11.41
CA MET A 283 36.46 32.42 12.46
C MET A 283 37.33 31.16 12.48
N GLY A 284 37.50 30.54 13.66
CA GLY A 284 38.31 29.32 13.81
C GLY A 284 37.79 28.14 12.97
N GLN A 285 38.61 27.09 12.82
CA GLN A 285 38.24 25.87 12.08
C GLN A 285 36.85 25.37 12.52
N GLY A 286 35.95 25.13 11.55
CA GLY A 286 34.64 24.50 11.79
C GLY A 286 33.42 25.43 11.91
N GLN A 287 33.54 26.76 11.76
CA GLN A 287 32.42 27.71 11.95
C GLN A 287 31.60 28.04 10.67
N GLY A 288 31.40 27.05 9.81
CA GLY A 288 30.45 27.10 8.70
C GLY A 288 30.93 27.81 7.43
N TYR A 289 30.10 27.72 6.38
CA TYR A 289 30.28 28.41 5.10
C TYR A 289 29.39 29.67 5.05
N ASP A 290 29.75 30.64 4.21
CA ASP A 290 28.89 31.81 4.00
C ASP A 290 27.53 31.36 3.48
N SER A 291 26.47 31.66 4.23
CA SER A 291 25.08 31.26 3.95
C SER A 291 24.11 32.45 3.99
N GLU A 292 24.59 33.68 3.88
CA GLU A 292 23.73 34.87 3.89
C GLU A 292 23.07 35.09 2.52
N GLY A 293 21.76 35.38 2.52
CA GLY A 293 20.99 35.81 1.35
C GLY A 293 20.63 34.70 0.35
N ASP A 294 20.81 35.00 -0.95
CA ASP A 294 20.57 34.12 -2.10
C ASP A 294 21.81 33.28 -2.46
N ALA A 295 22.79 33.20 -1.56
CA ALA A 295 23.95 32.32 -1.73
C ALA A 295 23.42 30.88 -1.86
N TYR A 296 23.66 30.26 -3.03
CA TYR A 296 23.21 28.92 -3.42
C TYR A 296 21.73 28.77 -3.85
N ASP A 297 21.16 29.83 -4.45
CA ASP A 297 19.92 29.76 -5.22
C ASP A 297 20.18 29.75 -6.73
N VAL A 298 19.45 28.92 -7.47
CA VAL A 298 19.42 28.95 -8.94
C VAL A 298 17.98 28.95 -9.43
N ARG A 299 17.64 29.92 -10.29
CA ARG A 299 16.39 29.92 -11.07
C ARG A 299 16.62 29.23 -12.42
N VAL A 300 15.80 28.24 -12.74
CA VAL A 300 15.91 27.42 -13.94
C VAL A 300 14.52 27.10 -14.51
N PRO A 301 14.33 27.14 -15.85
CA PRO A 301 13.10 26.66 -16.48
C PRO A 301 13.03 25.13 -16.38
N VAL A 302 11.91 24.60 -15.90
CA VAL A 302 11.65 23.16 -15.78
C VAL A 302 10.32 22.81 -16.44
N LYS A 303 10.26 21.66 -17.10
CA LYS A 303 9.02 21.14 -17.68
C LYS A 303 8.11 20.55 -16.59
N ALA A 304 6.81 20.58 -16.82
CA ALA A 304 5.85 19.94 -15.93
C ALA A 304 6.07 18.42 -15.97
N GLY A 305 5.97 17.76 -14.83
CA GLY A 305 6.13 16.32 -14.75
C GLY A 305 6.97 15.85 -13.56
N PRO A 306 7.14 14.53 -13.43
CA PRO A 306 8.07 13.97 -12.48
C PRO A 306 9.51 14.23 -12.93
N HIS A 307 10.32 14.77 -12.03
CA HIS A 307 11.74 15.02 -12.21
C HIS A 307 12.49 14.69 -10.92
N VAL A 308 13.79 14.42 -11.00
CA VAL A 308 14.65 14.22 -9.83
C VAL A 308 15.54 15.44 -9.67
N VAL A 309 15.36 16.16 -8.55
CA VAL A 309 16.25 17.27 -8.16
C VAL A 309 17.29 16.74 -7.20
N ALA A 310 18.56 16.85 -7.57
CA ALA A 310 19.67 16.45 -6.71
C ALA A 310 20.54 17.66 -6.33
N ALA A 311 20.90 17.74 -5.04
CA ALA A 311 21.85 18.70 -4.49
C ALA A 311 22.93 17.91 -3.74
N THR A 312 24.18 17.95 -4.21
CA THR A 312 25.26 17.08 -3.72
C THR A 312 26.62 17.76 -3.83
N PHE A 313 27.63 17.30 -3.09
CA PHE A 313 28.98 17.85 -3.19
C PHE A 313 29.87 17.02 -4.11
N VAL A 314 30.69 17.68 -4.93
CA VAL A 314 31.73 16.99 -5.70
C VAL A 314 32.75 16.38 -4.74
N LYS A 315 33.05 15.08 -4.90
CA LYS A 315 33.99 14.35 -4.05
C LYS A 315 35.41 14.79 -4.40
N LYS A 316 36.12 15.36 -3.42
CA LYS A 316 37.51 15.82 -3.59
C LYS A 316 38.55 14.70 -3.53
N SER A 317 38.34 13.77 -2.61
CA SER A 317 39.29 12.69 -2.30
C SER A 317 38.53 11.44 -1.87
N SER A 318 39.15 10.28 -2.09
CA SER A 318 38.69 9.00 -1.56
C SER A 318 39.44 8.58 -0.29
N ALA A 319 40.30 9.45 0.25
CA ALA A 319 40.92 9.22 1.55
C ALA A 319 39.83 9.19 2.65
N LEU A 320 39.96 8.24 3.58
CA LEU A 320 39.07 8.16 4.73
C LEU A 320 39.24 9.42 5.60
N ILE A 321 38.11 9.92 6.11
CA ILE A 321 38.13 11.01 7.07
C ILE A 321 38.68 10.45 8.38
N GLU A 322 39.81 10.96 8.85
CA GLU A 322 40.32 10.62 10.18
C GLU A 322 39.44 11.32 11.24
N SER A 323 38.55 10.55 11.89
CA SER A 323 37.70 11.02 12.99
C SER A 323 37.99 10.29 14.30
N VAL A 324 37.79 10.99 15.42
CA VAL A 324 38.11 10.48 16.78
C VAL A 324 37.07 9.46 17.30
N ARG A 325 35.87 9.41 16.71
CA ARG A 325 34.83 8.41 16.98
C ARG A 325 34.80 7.37 15.86
N GLU A 326 34.51 6.12 16.22
CA GLU A 326 34.49 4.97 15.29
C GLU A 326 33.84 5.34 13.95
N PRO A 327 34.54 5.14 12.81
CA PRO A 327 34.19 5.73 11.52
C PRO A 327 32.88 5.23 10.89
N PHE A 328 32.19 4.25 11.48
CA PHE A 328 31.12 3.51 10.80
C PHE A 328 29.69 3.75 11.28
N LEU A 329 29.42 4.34 12.46
CA LEU A 329 28.08 4.14 13.07
C LEU A 329 27.29 5.36 13.60
N ALA A 330 27.88 6.56 13.74
CA ALA A 330 27.15 7.84 13.91
C ALA A 330 28.16 9.01 14.06
N PRO A 331 28.87 9.42 12.98
CA PRO A 331 29.97 10.38 13.10
C PRO A 331 29.52 11.77 13.56
N HIS A 332 28.24 12.12 13.37
CA HIS A 332 27.70 13.46 13.61
C HIS A 332 26.47 13.43 14.54
N ALA A 333 26.66 13.02 15.80
CA ALA A 333 25.63 13.21 16.84
C ALA A 333 25.19 14.68 16.93
N GLU A 334 24.00 14.95 17.47
CA GLU A 334 23.44 16.30 17.48
C GLU A 334 24.40 17.30 18.16
N GLY A 335 24.78 18.37 17.46
CA GLY A 335 25.74 19.37 17.94
C GLY A 335 27.23 19.01 17.77
N ALA A 336 27.58 17.82 17.27
CA ALA A 336 28.97 17.48 16.97
C ALA A 336 29.49 18.27 15.75
N PRO A 337 30.73 18.78 15.78
CA PRO A 337 31.30 19.51 14.66
C PRO A 337 31.52 18.57 13.47
N ARG A 338 30.99 18.96 12.30
CA ARG A 338 31.25 18.28 11.03
C ARG A 338 32.61 18.74 10.48
N THR A 339 33.38 17.82 9.91
CA THR A 339 34.65 18.14 9.23
C THR A 339 34.45 18.51 7.76
N GLN A 340 33.31 18.15 7.18
CA GLN A 340 32.93 18.47 5.80
C GLN A 340 31.51 19.09 5.75
N PRO A 341 31.22 19.94 4.74
CA PRO A 341 29.87 20.44 4.55
C PRO A 341 28.90 19.34 4.12
N ALA A 342 27.68 19.48 4.63
CA ALA A 342 26.51 18.67 4.32
C ALA A 342 25.39 19.57 3.77
N VAL A 343 24.37 18.98 3.14
CA VAL A 343 23.14 19.69 2.78
C VAL A 343 22.18 19.63 3.96
N ALA A 344 21.76 20.78 4.47
CA ALA A 344 20.77 20.91 5.54
C ALA A 344 19.35 20.80 4.97
N SER A 345 19.10 21.57 3.91
CA SER A 345 17.80 21.61 3.26
C SER A 345 17.93 21.95 1.78
N VAL A 346 16.94 21.50 1.00
CA VAL A 346 16.72 21.96 -0.38
C VAL A 346 15.32 22.54 -0.42
N THR A 347 15.17 23.77 -0.89
CA THR A 347 13.88 24.43 -1.06
C THR A 347 13.61 24.65 -2.53
N ILE A 348 12.52 24.07 -3.03
CA ILE A 348 12.03 24.28 -4.40
C ILE A 348 10.89 25.28 -4.33
N THR A 349 11.04 26.42 -5.02
CA THR A 349 10.03 27.48 -5.05
C THR A 349 9.58 27.76 -6.47
N GLY A 350 8.27 27.77 -6.67
CA GLY A 350 7.65 28.05 -7.96
C GLY A 350 6.20 27.57 -7.95
N PRO A 351 5.50 27.59 -9.09
CA PRO A 351 5.99 28.00 -10.41
C PRO A 351 6.06 29.52 -10.58
N TYR A 352 7.14 30.03 -11.18
CA TYR A 352 7.27 31.40 -11.69
C TYR A 352 7.12 31.42 -13.22
N ASP A 353 6.74 32.55 -13.79
CA ASP A 353 6.77 32.76 -15.26
C ASP A 353 6.12 31.60 -16.05
N VAL A 354 4.90 31.22 -15.63
CA VAL A 354 4.17 30.03 -16.14
C VAL A 354 3.99 30.07 -17.65
N GLN A 355 4.47 29.03 -18.33
CA GLN A 355 4.39 28.86 -19.77
C GLN A 355 3.20 27.97 -20.18
N GLY A 356 2.79 27.02 -19.32
CA GLY A 356 1.62 26.18 -19.57
C GLY A 356 1.55 24.94 -18.68
N ALA A 357 0.52 24.11 -18.91
CA ALA A 357 0.27 22.89 -18.13
C ALA A 357 1.19 21.70 -18.46
N GLY A 358 1.99 21.79 -19.54
CA GLY A 358 2.90 20.73 -20.00
C GLY A 358 2.20 19.44 -20.47
N ASP A 359 3.01 18.44 -20.86
CA ASP A 359 2.57 17.08 -21.23
C ASP A 359 3.00 16.04 -20.18
N THR A 360 2.32 16.08 -19.03
CA THR A 360 2.62 15.18 -17.91
C THR A 360 2.01 13.79 -18.11
N PRO A 361 2.56 12.74 -17.48
CA PRO A 361 1.90 11.42 -17.40
C PRO A 361 0.46 11.53 -16.90
N SER A 362 0.22 12.43 -15.94
CA SER A 362 -1.12 12.65 -15.39
C SER A 362 -2.10 13.26 -16.38
N ARG A 363 -1.69 14.26 -17.16
CA ARG A 363 -2.52 14.82 -18.21
C ARG A 363 -2.83 13.80 -19.30
N ARG A 364 -1.86 12.95 -19.67
CA ARG A 364 -2.10 11.83 -20.62
C ARG A 364 -3.10 10.80 -20.06
N ARG A 365 -3.08 10.56 -18.75
CA ARG A 365 -4.02 9.66 -18.06
C ARG A 365 -5.44 10.23 -17.95
N ILE A 366 -5.57 11.54 -17.70
CA ILE A 366 -6.86 12.23 -17.49
C ILE A 366 -7.54 12.55 -18.83
N PHE A 367 -6.83 13.19 -19.76
CA PHE A 367 -7.40 13.76 -20.97
C PHE A 367 -7.46 12.74 -22.12
N VAL A 368 -8.38 11.77 -22.01
CA VAL A 368 -8.70 10.79 -23.08
C VAL A 368 -9.33 11.41 -24.35
N CYS A 369 -9.56 12.71 -24.31
CA CYS A 369 -9.95 13.56 -25.42
C CYS A 369 -9.47 14.98 -25.15
N ARG A 370 -9.32 15.76 -26.22
CA ARG A 370 -9.14 17.20 -26.14
C ARG A 370 -10.12 17.86 -27.12
N PRO A 371 -11.01 18.76 -26.66
CA PRO A 371 -11.95 19.42 -27.54
C PRO A 371 -11.19 20.44 -28.40
N THR A 372 -11.49 20.48 -29.70
CA THR A 372 -10.92 21.47 -30.63
C THR A 372 -11.83 22.69 -30.80
N VAL A 373 -13.09 22.59 -30.38
CA VAL A 373 -14.10 23.66 -30.42
C VAL A 373 -14.94 23.62 -29.15
N ALA A 374 -15.46 24.79 -28.73
CA ALA A 374 -16.24 24.93 -27.50
C ALA A 374 -17.47 24.01 -27.44
N ALA A 375 -18.15 23.79 -28.57
CA ALA A 375 -19.32 22.92 -28.65
C ALA A 375 -19.01 21.44 -28.29
N ALA A 376 -17.76 20.99 -28.48
CA ALA A 376 -17.34 19.62 -28.18
C ALA A 376 -16.86 19.43 -26.72
N GLU A 377 -16.76 20.50 -25.94
CA GLU A 377 -16.22 20.44 -24.58
C GLU A 377 -17.09 19.58 -23.65
N SER A 378 -18.42 19.72 -23.71
CA SER A 378 -19.32 19.00 -22.80
C SER A 378 -19.23 17.48 -22.99
N ASP A 379 -19.25 17.02 -24.24
CA ASP A 379 -19.12 15.59 -24.58
C ASP A 379 -17.75 15.04 -24.19
N CYS A 380 -16.68 15.82 -24.42
CA CYS A 380 -15.34 15.43 -24.02
C CYS A 380 -15.20 15.36 -22.49
N ALA A 381 -15.70 16.35 -21.75
CA ALA A 381 -15.72 16.35 -20.29
C ALA A 381 -16.48 15.14 -19.75
N LYS A 382 -17.67 14.85 -20.29
CA LYS A 382 -18.45 13.66 -19.92
C LYS A 382 -17.65 12.36 -20.13
N ARG A 383 -16.93 12.24 -21.25
CA ARG A 383 -16.08 11.07 -21.56
C ARG A 383 -14.92 10.91 -20.57
N ILE A 384 -14.22 12.01 -20.26
CA ILE A 384 -13.14 12.04 -19.26
C ILE A 384 -13.67 11.60 -17.91
N LEU A 385 -14.74 12.24 -17.42
CA LEU A 385 -15.27 11.99 -16.08
C LEU A 385 -15.87 10.60 -15.93
N THR A 386 -16.50 10.07 -16.98
CA THR A 386 -16.97 8.67 -16.99
C THR A 386 -15.80 7.69 -16.88
N THR A 387 -14.72 7.95 -17.62
CA THR A 387 -13.53 7.08 -17.60
C THR A 387 -12.86 7.07 -16.23
N LEU A 388 -12.68 8.26 -15.63
CA LEU A 388 -12.09 8.40 -14.30
C LEU A 388 -12.99 7.79 -13.22
N ALA A 389 -14.29 8.10 -13.22
CA ALA A 389 -15.23 7.60 -12.23
C ALA A 389 -15.33 6.07 -12.26
N ARG A 390 -15.27 5.43 -13.43
CA ARG A 390 -15.31 3.96 -13.55
C ARG A 390 -14.17 3.31 -12.74
N ARG A 391 -12.95 3.82 -12.90
CA ARG A 391 -11.77 3.32 -12.17
C ARG A 391 -11.81 3.71 -10.69
N ALA A 392 -12.11 4.98 -10.41
CA ALA A 392 -12.13 5.51 -9.06
C ALA A 392 -13.17 4.83 -8.15
N TYR A 393 -14.37 4.60 -8.67
CA TYR A 393 -15.48 3.97 -7.95
C TYR A 393 -15.48 2.46 -8.08
N ARG A 394 -14.58 1.90 -8.90
CA ARG A 394 -14.33 0.46 -9.03
C ARG A 394 -15.57 -0.32 -9.46
N ARG A 395 -16.45 0.33 -10.22
CA ARG A 395 -17.75 -0.20 -10.68
C ARG A 395 -18.21 0.50 -11.96
N PRO A 396 -19.21 -0.07 -12.66
CA PRO A 396 -19.92 0.67 -13.71
C PRO A 396 -20.47 1.99 -13.17
N VAL A 397 -20.31 3.04 -13.98
CA VAL A 397 -20.73 4.40 -13.63
C VAL A 397 -22.20 4.58 -14.00
N THR A 398 -22.98 5.16 -13.09
CA THR A 398 -24.38 5.50 -13.32
C THR A 398 -24.52 6.91 -13.91
N PRO A 399 -25.65 7.25 -14.56
CA PRO A 399 -25.90 8.62 -15.00
C PRO A 399 -25.83 9.65 -13.85
N GLY A 400 -26.26 9.25 -12.65
CA GLY A 400 -26.20 10.11 -11.45
C GLY A 400 -24.77 10.43 -11.02
N ASP A 401 -23.87 9.43 -11.05
CA ASP A 401 -22.45 9.63 -10.74
C ASP A 401 -21.83 10.70 -11.64
N VAL A 402 -22.08 10.62 -12.95
CA VAL A 402 -21.54 11.56 -13.94
C VAL A 402 -22.18 12.94 -13.81
N ALA A 403 -23.49 13.00 -13.57
CA ALA A 403 -24.21 14.27 -13.41
C ALA A 403 -23.66 15.11 -12.26
N VAL A 404 -23.34 14.47 -11.12
CA VAL A 404 -22.70 15.17 -9.99
C VAL A 404 -21.36 15.76 -10.40
N LEU A 405 -20.49 14.99 -11.06
CA LEU A 405 -19.18 15.47 -11.49
C LEU A 405 -19.28 16.58 -12.54
N LEU A 406 -20.24 16.48 -13.48
CA LEU A 406 -20.48 17.51 -14.51
C LEU A 406 -20.95 18.84 -13.93
N LYS A 407 -21.62 18.84 -12.78
CA LYS A 407 -21.96 20.08 -12.06
C LYS A 407 -20.69 20.83 -11.64
N PHE A 408 -19.76 20.14 -10.97
CA PHE A 408 -18.48 20.73 -10.57
C PHE A 408 -17.62 21.14 -11.76
N TYR A 409 -17.67 20.37 -12.85
CA TYR A 409 -17.05 20.77 -14.12
C TYR A 409 -17.60 22.10 -14.62
N THR A 410 -18.92 22.26 -14.66
CA THR A 410 -19.58 23.49 -15.17
C THR A 410 -19.21 24.71 -14.33
N GLU A 411 -19.19 24.56 -13.00
CA GLU A 411 -18.77 25.61 -12.08
C GLU A 411 -17.31 26.02 -12.32
N GLY A 412 -16.40 25.04 -12.41
CA GLY A 412 -14.98 25.31 -12.67
C GLY A 412 -14.73 25.87 -14.07
N ARG A 413 -15.47 25.37 -15.08
CA ARG A 413 -15.36 25.80 -16.47
C ARG A 413 -15.65 27.27 -16.66
N THR A 414 -16.64 27.77 -15.93
CA THR A 414 -17.07 29.19 -15.96
C THR A 414 -15.96 30.11 -15.46
N LYS A 415 -15.16 29.66 -14.49
CA LYS A 415 -14.13 30.49 -13.84
C LYS A 415 -12.72 30.29 -14.40
N TYR A 416 -12.40 29.09 -14.87
CA TYR A 416 -11.02 28.64 -15.10
C TYR A 416 -10.81 27.90 -16.43
N GLY A 417 -11.77 27.94 -17.35
CA GLY A 417 -11.64 27.24 -18.63
C GLY A 417 -11.83 25.72 -18.53
N PHE A 418 -11.67 25.03 -19.65
CA PHE A 418 -11.92 23.58 -19.77
C PHE A 418 -11.18 22.77 -18.71
N ASP A 419 -9.86 22.95 -18.63
CA ASP A 419 -8.99 22.26 -17.68
C ASP A 419 -9.39 22.56 -16.23
N GLY A 420 -9.71 23.81 -15.89
CA GLY A 420 -10.17 24.16 -14.54
C GLY A 420 -11.53 23.56 -14.17
N GLY A 421 -12.40 23.32 -15.15
CA GLY A 421 -13.60 22.50 -14.97
C GLY A 421 -13.26 21.04 -14.62
N ILE A 422 -12.38 20.41 -15.40
CA ILE A 422 -11.94 19.04 -15.15
C ILE A 422 -11.27 18.93 -13.78
N GLU A 423 -10.45 19.91 -13.39
CA GLU A 423 -9.83 19.97 -12.07
C GLU A 423 -10.87 19.96 -10.93
N MET A 424 -11.91 20.78 -11.02
CA MET A 424 -12.95 20.82 -9.99
C MET A 424 -13.73 19.51 -9.88
N ALA A 425 -13.98 18.86 -11.02
CA ALA A 425 -14.64 17.56 -11.05
C ALA A 425 -13.73 16.44 -10.48
N VAL A 426 -12.43 16.43 -10.82
CA VAL A 426 -11.45 15.50 -10.22
C VAL A 426 -11.35 15.73 -8.71
N ARG A 427 -11.32 16.99 -8.26
CA ARG A 427 -11.33 17.31 -6.83
C ARG A 427 -12.54 16.69 -6.11
N ARG A 428 -13.74 16.79 -6.70
CA ARG A 428 -14.95 16.18 -6.14
C ARG A 428 -14.88 14.65 -6.12
N LEU A 429 -14.33 14.06 -7.17
CA LEU A 429 -14.16 12.61 -7.31
C LEU A 429 -13.24 12.04 -6.22
N LEU A 430 -12.11 12.71 -5.94
CA LEU A 430 -11.13 12.28 -4.94
C LEU A 430 -11.60 12.35 -3.48
N VAL A 431 -12.75 12.98 -3.23
CA VAL A 431 -13.41 13.03 -1.91
C VAL A 431 -14.78 12.35 -1.93
N SER A 432 -15.10 11.61 -2.99
CA SER A 432 -16.34 10.84 -3.06
C SER A 432 -16.30 9.67 -2.09
N PRO A 433 -17.41 9.37 -1.39
CA PRO A 433 -17.53 8.13 -0.62
C PRO A 433 -17.21 6.89 -1.47
N ASP A 434 -17.67 6.84 -2.73
CA ASP A 434 -17.34 5.73 -3.64
C ASP A 434 -15.84 5.61 -3.96
N PHE A 435 -15.06 6.68 -3.79
CA PHE A 435 -13.60 6.64 -3.94
C PHE A 435 -12.92 6.29 -2.62
N LEU A 436 -13.31 6.97 -1.52
CA LEU A 436 -12.69 6.85 -0.19
C LEU A 436 -13.03 5.54 0.53
N PHE A 437 -14.12 4.86 0.17
CA PHE A 437 -14.55 3.63 0.81
C PHE A 437 -14.68 2.49 -0.19
N ARG A 438 -14.29 1.29 0.25
CA ARG A 438 -14.68 0.02 -0.33
C ARG A 438 -15.90 -0.45 0.45
N ILE A 439 -17.02 -0.55 -0.23
CA ILE A 439 -18.29 -0.95 0.38
C ILE A 439 -18.67 -2.31 -0.19
N GLU A 440 -18.88 -3.26 0.70
CA GLU A 440 -19.40 -4.58 0.36
C GLU A 440 -20.88 -4.60 0.67
N ASN A 441 -21.68 -4.89 -0.34
CA ASN A 441 -23.13 -4.86 -0.25
C ASN A 441 -23.65 -6.25 0.03
N GLU A 442 -24.46 -6.35 1.07
CA GLU A 442 -25.18 -7.57 1.35
C GLU A 442 -26.19 -7.86 0.21
N PRO A 443 -26.24 -9.10 -0.31
CA PRO A 443 -27.24 -9.50 -1.30
C PRO A 443 -28.65 -9.26 -0.78
N SER A 444 -29.54 -8.74 -1.63
CA SER A 444 -30.94 -8.54 -1.25
C SER A 444 -31.59 -9.86 -0.84
N GLY A 445 -32.16 -9.90 0.37
CA GLY A 445 -32.84 -11.08 0.90
C GLY A 445 -31.91 -12.11 1.58
N ALA A 446 -30.63 -11.77 1.79
CA ALA A 446 -29.77 -12.58 2.65
C ALA A 446 -30.36 -12.64 4.08
N ALA A 447 -30.35 -13.83 4.68
CA ALA A 447 -30.76 -13.98 6.07
C ALA A 447 -29.70 -13.34 6.98
N SER A 448 -30.16 -12.67 8.05
CA SER A 448 -29.26 -12.12 9.06
C SER A 448 -28.27 -13.19 9.52
N SER A 449 -26.96 -12.88 9.50
CA SER A 449 -25.84 -13.76 9.86
C SER A 449 -25.54 -14.93 8.91
N ALA A 450 -26.19 -15.03 7.75
CA ALA A 450 -25.81 -16.02 6.74
C ALA A 450 -24.53 -15.60 6.00
N ALA A 451 -23.62 -16.55 5.81
CA ALA A 451 -22.48 -16.35 4.92
C ALA A 451 -22.97 -16.27 3.46
N TYR A 452 -22.41 -15.35 2.69
CA TYR A 452 -22.70 -15.19 1.27
C TYR A 452 -21.41 -15.01 0.47
N ALA A 453 -21.47 -15.37 -0.81
CA ALA A 453 -20.39 -15.10 -1.73
C ALA A 453 -20.39 -13.62 -2.11
N VAL A 454 -19.24 -12.96 -1.96
CA VAL A 454 -19.04 -11.58 -2.46
C VAL A 454 -19.20 -11.53 -3.97
N GLY A 455 -19.72 -10.41 -4.48
CA GLY A 455 -19.88 -10.16 -5.92
C GLY A 455 -18.54 -10.08 -6.67
N ASP A 456 -18.56 -10.20 -8.00
CA ASP A 456 -17.31 -10.15 -8.79
C ASP A 456 -16.60 -8.78 -8.70
N LEU A 457 -17.34 -7.68 -8.55
CA LEU A 457 -16.77 -6.33 -8.33
C LEU A 457 -16.08 -6.22 -6.96
N GLU A 458 -16.70 -6.77 -5.92
CA GLU A 458 -16.14 -6.80 -4.57
C GLU A 458 -14.91 -7.70 -4.52
N LEU A 459 -14.96 -8.85 -5.18
CA LEU A 459 -13.81 -9.75 -5.30
C LEU A 459 -12.65 -9.09 -6.04
N ALA A 460 -12.90 -8.40 -7.15
CA ALA A 460 -11.88 -7.63 -7.86
C ALA A 460 -11.26 -6.54 -6.98
N SER A 461 -12.07 -5.81 -6.22
CA SER A 461 -11.59 -4.82 -5.25
C SER A 461 -10.75 -5.48 -4.14
N ARG A 462 -11.22 -6.60 -3.56
CA ARG A 462 -10.44 -7.34 -2.56
C ARG A 462 -9.09 -7.78 -3.10
N LEU A 463 -9.05 -8.35 -4.32
CA LEU A 463 -7.82 -8.79 -4.97
C LEU A 463 -6.85 -7.62 -5.22
N SER A 464 -7.34 -6.49 -5.74
CA SER A 464 -6.48 -5.34 -6.05
C SER A 464 -5.88 -4.71 -4.82
N PHE A 465 -6.65 -4.54 -3.75
CA PHE A 465 -6.12 -3.94 -2.52
C PHE A 465 -5.26 -4.92 -1.71
N PHE A 466 -5.52 -6.23 -1.82
CA PHE A 466 -4.65 -7.22 -1.22
C PHE A 466 -3.28 -7.25 -1.91
N LEU A 467 -3.24 -7.30 -3.24
CA LEU A 467 -1.98 -7.47 -3.99
C LEU A 467 -1.25 -6.16 -4.27
N TRP A 468 -1.97 -5.08 -4.56
CA TRP A 468 -1.41 -3.80 -5.01
C TRP A 468 -1.64 -2.65 -4.01
N SER A 469 -2.41 -2.88 -2.94
CA SER A 469 -2.87 -1.81 -2.04
C SER A 469 -3.44 -0.61 -2.80
N SER A 470 -4.19 -0.88 -3.87
CA SER A 470 -4.68 0.11 -4.83
C SER A 470 -5.93 -0.36 -5.59
N ILE A 471 -6.48 0.51 -6.43
CA ILE A 471 -7.65 0.23 -7.28
C ILE A 471 -7.37 -0.87 -8.33
N PRO A 472 -8.39 -1.66 -8.73
CA PRO A 472 -8.25 -2.61 -9.83
C PRO A 472 -7.97 -1.86 -11.14
N ASP A 473 -7.20 -2.49 -12.01
CA ASP A 473 -7.00 -2.01 -13.37
C ASP A 473 -8.19 -2.38 -14.29
N ASP A 474 -8.14 -1.90 -15.52
CA ASP A 474 -9.27 -2.08 -16.45
C ASP A 474 -9.53 -3.55 -16.79
N GLU A 475 -8.48 -4.38 -16.89
CA GLU A 475 -8.62 -5.81 -17.20
C GLU A 475 -9.40 -6.54 -16.09
N LEU A 476 -8.99 -6.36 -14.83
CA LEU A 476 -9.67 -6.98 -13.70
C LEU A 476 -11.08 -6.43 -13.52
N LEU A 477 -11.26 -5.11 -13.68
CA LEU A 477 -12.56 -4.48 -13.57
C LEU A 477 -13.51 -4.93 -14.71
N ASP A 478 -13.03 -5.10 -15.94
CA ASP A 478 -13.83 -5.60 -17.05
C ASP A 478 -14.24 -7.07 -16.84
N ALA A 479 -13.34 -7.90 -16.32
CA ALA A 479 -13.67 -9.28 -15.95
C ALA A 479 -14.75 -9.31 -14.86
N ALA A 480 -14.67 -8.38 -13.90
CA ALA A 480 -15.64 -8.27 -12.81
C ALA A 480 -17.01 -7.81 -13.30
N VAL A 481 -17.05 -6.80 -14.16
CA VAL A 481 -18.29 -6.31 -14.78
C VAL A 481 -18.96 -7.40 -15.64
N LYS A 482 -18.17 -8.24 -16.32
CA LYS A 482 -18.68 -9.39 -17.09
C LYS A 482 -19.15 -10.56 -16.22
N GLY A 483 -18.93 -10.52 -14.91
CA GLY A 483 -19.29 -11.60 -13.99
C GLY A 483 -18.48 -12.89 -14.21
N VAL A 484 -17.23 -12.76 -14.67
CA VAL A 484 -16.39 -13.92 -15.02
C VAL A 484 -15.23 -14.18 -14.07
N VAL A 485 -14.96 -13.30 -13.09
CA VAL A 485 -13.81 -13.41 -12.18
C VAL A 485 -13.85 -14.73 -11.43
N ARG A 486 -15.01 -15.16 -10.94
CA ARG A 486 -15.19 -16.42 -10.20
C ARG A 486 -15.21 -17.68 -11.06
N LYS A 487 -15.08 -17.58 -12.40
CA LYS A 487 -15.01 -18.78 -13.24
C LYS A 487 -13.72 -19.57 -12.94
N PRO A 488 -13.74 -20.91 -13.04
CA PRO A 488 -12.56 -21.74 -12.79
C PRO A 488 -11.34 -21.24 -13.57
N GLY A 489 -10.21 -21.06 -12.88
CA GLY A 489 -8.94 -20.60 -13.46
C GLY A 489 -8.79 -19.09 -13.68
N VAL A 490 -9.88 -18.31 -13.72
CA VAL A 490 -9.80 -16.86 -13.99
C VAL A 490 -9.17 -16.09 -12.83
N VAL A 491 -9.55 -16.41 -11.58
CA VAL A 491 -8.91 -15.81 -10.39
C VAL A 491 -7.41 -16.06 -10.40
N GLU A 492 -6.99 -17.32 -10.61
CA GLU A 492 -5.57 -17.68 -10.62
C GLU A 492 -4.81 -16.93 -11.72
N GLN A 493 -5.39 -16.84 -12.92
CA GLN A 493 -4.80 -16.08 -14.03
C GLN A 493 -4.62 -14.60 -13.65
N GLN A 494 -5.65 -13.96 -13.09
CA GLN A 494 -5.56 -12.55 -12.67
C GLN A 494 -4.54 -12.35 -11.56
N VAL A 495 -4.52 -13.23 -10.55
CA VAL A 495 -3.52 -13.16 -9.46
C VAL A 495 -2.10 -13.27 -10.00
N ARG A 496 -1.81 -14.23 -10.89
CA ARG A 496 -0.47 -14.38 -11.49
C ARG A 496 -0.05 -13.16 -12.31
N ARG A 497 -0.98 -12.58 -13.09
CA ARG A 497 -0.73 -11.36 -13.85
C ARG A 497 -0.42 -10.20 -12.91
N MET A 498 -1.20 -10.05 -11.84
CA MET A 498 -1.06 -8.96 -10.89
C MET A 498 0.24 -9.07 -10.08
N LEU A 499 0.65 -10.28 -9.70
CA LEU A 499 1.93 -10.55 -9.03
C LEU A 499 3.15 -10.28 -9.93
N ALA A 500 2.98 -10.25 -11.25
CA ALA A 500 4.04 -9.92 -12.20
C ALA A 500 4.16 -8.41 -12.48
N ASP A 501 3.21 -7.61 -12.01
CA ASP A 501 3.19 -6.14 -12.10
C ASP A 501 3.98 -5.54 -10.94
N GLU A 502 4.72 -4.45 -11.19
CA GLU A 502 5.54 -3.76 -10.18
C GLU A 502 4.74 -3.28 -8.96
N ARG A 503 3.43 -3.05 -9.14
CA ARG A 503 2.54 -2.68 -8.02
C ARG A 503 2.43 -3.77 -6.96
N ALA A 504 2.77 -5.03 -7.29
CA ALA A 504 2.78 -6.13 -6.32
C ALA A 504 3.83 -5.97 -5.22
N ASP A 505 4.86 -5.14 -5.43
CA ASP A 505 5.86 -4.83 -4.40
C ASP A 505 5.20 -4.20 -3.16
N ALA A 506 4.05 -3.52 -3.34
CA ALA A 506 3.26 -2.96 -2.24
C ALA A 506 2.82 -4.03 -1.24
N LEU A 507 2.54 -5.27 -1.66
CA LEU A 507 2.18 -6.35 -0.75
C LEU A 507 3.32 -6.64 0.22
N SER A 508 4.54 -6.83 -0.30
CA SER A 508 5.70 -7.14 0.53
C SER A 508 6.13 -5.96 1.38
N VAL A 509 6.18 -4.75 0.80
CA VAL A 509 6.59 -3.53 1.51
C VAL A 509 5.60 -3.20 2.63
N ASN A 510 4.29 -3.17 2.36
CA ASN A 510 3.30 -2.81 3.37
C ASN A 510 3.19 -3.87 4.46
N PHE A 511 3.11 -5.15 4.07
CA PHE A 511 2.98 -6.23 5.04
C PHE A 511 4.20 -6.31 5.97
N ALA A 512 5.42 -6.26 5.42
CA ALA A 512 6.63 -6.34 6.24
C ALA A 512 6.79 -5.12 7.15
N ALA A 513 6.52 -3.91 6.63
CA ALA A 513 6.62 -2.68 7.41
C ALA A 513 5.59 -2.60 8.55
N GLU A 514 4.38 -3.12 8.33
CA GLU A 514 3.33 -3.20 9.36
C GLU A 514 3.64 -4.32 10.38
N TRP A 515 3.95 -5.52 9.91
CA TRP A 515 4.23 -6.68 10.77
C TRP A 515 5.44 -6.46 11.69
N LEU A 516 6.52 -5.88 11.17
CA LEU A 516 7.72 -5.54 11.94
C LEU A 516 7.65 -4.15 12.60
N GLN A 517 6.52 -3.43 12.45
CA GLN A 517 6.30 -2.08 12.99
C GLN A 517 7.33 -1.04 12.55
N LEU A 518 7.97 -1.22 11.38
CA LEU A 518 9.02 -0.34 10.87
C LEU A 518 8.53 1.09 10.63
N ARG A 519 7.23 1.28 10.38
CA ARG A 519 6.60 2.60 10.25
C ARG A 519 6.74 3.48 11.51
N THR A 520 6.96 2.87 12.68
CA THR A 520 7.13 3.59 13.96
C THR A 520 8.56 4.08 14.20
N ILE A 521 9.54 3.55 13.47
CA ILE A 521 10.96 3.84 13.65
C ILE A 521 11.26 5.33 13.38
N GLU A 522 10.52 5.95 12.45
CA GLU A 522 10.68 7.37 12.14
C GLU A 522 10.45 8.30 13.34
N GLY A 523 9.47 7.95 14.19
CA GLY A 523 9.16 8.67 15.42
C GLY A 523 9.99 8.23 16.64
N THR A 524 10.86 7.23 16.46
CA THR A 524 11.66 6.67 17.56
C THR A 524 12.97 7.44 17.70
N ALA A 525 13.24 7.93 18.91
CA ALA A 525 14.45 8.64 19.29
C ALA A 525 14.97 8.05 20.61
N PRO A 526 15.75 6.96 20.57
CA PRO A 526 16.33 6.38 21.76
C PRO A 526 17.40 7.32 22.34
N ASN A 527 17.74 7.14 23.61
CA ASN A 527 18.79 7.92 24.24
C ASN A 527 20.13 7.72 23.50
N GLU A 528 20.68 8.81 22.96
CA GLU A 528 21.90 8.79 22.14
C GLU A 528 23.15 8.29 22.89
N PHE A 529 23.21 8.42 24.21
CA PHE A 529 24.34 7.90 25.01
C PHE A 529 24.25 6.38 25.21
N LEU A 530 23.05 5.84 25.30
CA LEU A 530 22.82 4.39 25.45
C LEU A 530 22.80 3.67 24.10
N PHE A 531 22.34 4.35 23.05
CA PHE A 531 22.19 3.81 21.70
C PHE A 531 22.93 4.70 20.67
N PRO A 532 24.25 4.84 20.78
CA PRO A 532 25.03 5.76 19.95
C PRO A 532 25.00 5.42 18.46
N ASN A 533 24.62 4.20 18.10
CA ASN A 533 24.55 3.73 16.71
C ASN A 533 23.18 3.98 16.06
N PHE A 534 22.21 4.53 16.80
CA PHE A 534 20.90 4.83 16.25
C PHE A 534 20.88 6.25 15.70
N GLY A 535 20.80 6.37 14.38
CA GLY A 535 20.70 7.65 13.69
C GLY A 535 19.95 7.54 12.37
N GLU A 536 19.85 8.64 11.63
CA GLU A 536 19.07 8.69 10.39
C GLU A 536 19.55 7.70 9.32
N ASN A 537 20.85 7.37 9.24
CA ASN A 537 21.33 6.33 8.30
C ASN A 537 20.66 4.99 8.59
N LEU A 538 20.67 4.55 9.85
CA LEU A 538 20.02 3.31 10.28
C LEU A 538 18.50 3.36 10.06
N ARG A 539 17.84 4.49 10.32
CA ARG A 539 16.40 4.63 10.02
C ARG A 539 16.11 4.46 8.53
N ARG A 540 16.99 4.94 7.65
CA ARG A 540 16.86 4.78 6.20
C ARG A 540 17.11 3.35 5.75
N ASP A 541 18.02 2.63 6.39
CA ASP A 541 18.31 1.21 6.07
C ASP A 541 17.13 0.27 6.40
N PHE A 542 16.21 0.69 7.28
CA PHE A 542 14.96 -0.04 7.59
C PHE A 542 13.79 0.27 6.65
N ARG A 543 13.95 1.19 5.69
CA ARG A 543 12.95 1.55 4.68
C ARG A 543 13.24 0.82 3.38
#